data_AF-A0A8T4LLE6-F1
#
_entry.id   AF-A0A8T4LLE6-F1
#
_cell.length_a   1.000
_cell.length_b   1.000
_cell.length_c   1.000
_cell.angle_alpha   90.00
_cell.angle_beta   90.00
_cell.angle_gamma   90.00
#
_symmetry.space_group_name_H-M   'P 1'
#
loop_
_entity.id
_entity.type
_entity.pdbx_description
1 polymer ?
#
loop_
_entity_poly.entity_id
_entity_poly.type
_entity_poly.pdbx_seq_one_letter_code
_entity_poly.pdbx_strand_id
1 'polypeptide(L)'
;MALIKDTKGRKESETDSGYERVFGNRQLGMLISKVHATSIRQGTELEKFLASKLPENTNIAIAKINKNERVFKGAKTDSTGKKHKLEIDCVIKTKDNIMLIEIKDGDTFDTKKVAGEVESLNFARDYISNLMKISRDRISMHYCSFNARDHEQIEKGSKGLLGECKAMTGKELCDIFGLDFNKIVQERKTDQKENMEFFINELKKISEIHSKF
;
A
#
# COMPACT_ATOMS: atom_id res chain seq x y z
N MET A 1 12.02 1.46 1.05
CA MET A 1 11.31 0.20 1.37
C MET A 1 11.34 -0.01 2.88
N ALA A 2 10.41 -0.80 3.41
CA ALA A 2 10.50 -1.24 4.80
C ALA A 2 11.72 -2.15 4.98
N LEU A 3 12.48 -1.91 6.05
CA LEU A 3 13.61 -2.74 6.44
C LEU A 3 13.18 -3.78 7.48
N ILE A 4 13.66 -5.03 7.32
CA ILE A 4 13.39 -6.13 8.23
C ILE A 4 13.92 -5.79 9.61
N LYS A 5 15.11 -5.19 9.69
CA LYS A 5 15.74 -4.82 10.97
C LYS A 5 14.82 -3.95 11.84
N ASP A 6 14.04 -3.06 11.22
CA ASP A 6 13.16 -2.09 11.88
C ASP A 6 11.72 -2.59 12.11
N THR A 7 11.38 -3.77 11.61
CA THR A 7 10.03 -4.33 11.76
C THR A 7 9.92 -5.15 13.03
N LYS A 8 8.83 -5.00 13.78
CA LYS A 8 8.51 -5.91 14.88
C LYS A 8 7.81 -7.14 14.33
N GLY A 9 8.40 -8.32 14.53
CA GLY A 9 7.72 -9.60 14.33
C GLY A 9 6.90 -9.98 15.56
N ARG A 10 6.54 -11.26 15.65
CA ARG A 10 5.97 -11.83 16.88
C ARG A 10 6.97 -11.75 18.04
N LYS A 11 6.46 -11.60 19.25
CA LYS A 11 7.22 -11.55 20.50
C LYS A 11 7.41 -12.97 21.05
N GLU A 12 8.48 -13.17 21.80
CA GLU A 12 8.77 -14.45 22.46
C GLU A 12 7.63 -14.92 23.36
N SER A 13 6.97 -13.99 24.05
CA SER A 13 5.84 -14.26 24.95
C SER A 13 4.54 -14.69 24.26
N GLU A 14 4.46 -14.61 22.93
CA GLU A 14 3.26 -15.01 22.19
C GLU A 14 3.28 -16.51 21.87
N THR A 15 2.09 -17.11 21.84
CA THR A 15 1.90 -18.52 21.43
C THR A 15 2.52 -18.85 20.07
N ASP A 16 2.85 -20.13 19.92
CA ASP A 16 3.53 -20.66 18.74
C ASP A 16 2.79 -20.32 17.46
N SER A 17 3.53 -19.70 16.55
CA SER A 17 2.98 -19.27 15.27
C SER A 17 2.87 -20.43 14.29
N GLY A 18 2.10 -20.25 13.20
CA GLY A 18 2.14 -21.18 12.08
C GLY A 18 3.56 -21.35 11.51
N TYR A 19 4.36 -20.28 11.48
CA TYR A 19 5.74 -20.32 10.98
C TYR A 19 6.65 -21.24 11.80
N GLU A 20 6.46 -21.23 13.11
CA GLU A 20 7.21 -22.08 14.03
C GLU A 20 6.83 -23.55 13.86
N ARG A 21 5.53 -23.86 13.76
CA ARG A 21 5.06 -25.24 13.56
C ARG A 21 5.53 -25.86 12.25
N VAL A 22 5.75 -25.05 11.21
CA VAL A 22 6.26 -25.54 9.92
C VAL A 22 7.67 -26.11 10.05
N PHE A 23 8.53 -25.48 10.86
CA PHE A 23 9.93 -25.88 10.98
C PHE A 23 10.28 -26.57 12.31
N GLY A 24 9.36 -26.58 13.28
CA GLY A 24 9.66 -27.00 14.65
C GLY A 24 10.73 -26.13 15.31
N ASN A 25 10.88 -24.89 14.86
CA ASN A 25 11.96 -24.00 15.31
C ASN A 25 11.43 -22.58 15.58
N ARG A 26 11.50 -22.17 16.85
CA ARG A 26 10.99 -20.88 17.32
C ARG A 26 11.72 -19.69 16.70
N GLN A 27 13.05 -19.70 16.73
CA GLN A 27 13.87 -18.58 16.26
C GLN A 27 13.65 -18.33 14.76
N LEU A 28 13.60 -19.41 13.97
CA LEU A 28 13.31 -19.34 12.54
C LEU A 28 11.88 -18.84 12.31
N GLY A 29 10.90 -19.36 13.05
CA GLY A 29 9.52 -18.89 12.99
C GLY A 29 9.38 -17.38 13.28
N MET A 30 10.12 -16.87 14.26
CA MET A 30 10.15 -15.44 14.58
C MET A 30 10.80 -14.60 13.48
N LEU A 31 11.92 -15.05 12.91
CA LEU A 31 12.57 -14.36 11.79
C LEU A 31 11.65 -14.28 10.56
N ILE A 32 11.00 -15.39 10.19
CA ILE A 32 10.03 -15.42 9.09
C ILE A 32 8.83 -14.52 9.38
N SER A 33 8.33 -14.50 10.63
CA SER A 33 7.29 -13.57 11.03
C SER A 33 7.71 -12.11 10.83
N LYS A 34 8.97 -11.77 11.09
CA LYS A 34 9.52 -10.41 10.88
C LYS A 34 9.57 -10.07 9.38
N VAL A 35 9.96 -11.02 8.54
CA VAL A 35 9.94 -10.89 7.07
C VAL A 35 8.52 -10.63 6.57
N HIS A 36 7.54 -11.43 7.01
CA HIS A 36 6.13 -11.23 6.63
C HIS A 36 5.61 -9.87 7.10
N ALA A 37 5.83 -9.50 8.37
CA ALA A 37 5.42 -8.19 8.86
C ALA A 37 6.06 -7.06 8.03
N THR A 38 7.30 -7.26 7.54
CA THR A 38 7.99 -6.29 6.69
C THR A 38 7.36 -6.20 5.30
N SER A 39 6.94 -7.33 4.71
CA SER A 39 6.25 -7.33 3.42
C SER A 39 4.92 -6.57 3.48
N ILE A 40 4.14 -6.72 4.56
CA ILE A 40 2.92 -5.94 4.79
C ILE A 40 3.23 -4.44 4.87
N ARG A 41 4.30 -4.06 5.55
CA ARG A 41 4.71 -2.65 5.71
C ARG A 41 5.17 -1.99 4.40
N GLN A 42 5.47 -2.75 3.34
CA GLN A 42 5.98 -2.17 2.09
C GLN A 42 5.00 -1.17 1.47
N GLY A 43 3.69 -1.43 1.51
CA GLY A 43 2.69 -0.49 0.99
C GLY A 43 2.75 0.87 1.69
N THR A 44 2.77 0.88 3.02
CA THR A 44 2.85 2.13 3.79
C THR A 44 4.18 2.85 3.62
N GLU A 45 5.30 2.13 3.52
CA GLU A 45 6.59 2.77 3.25
C GLU A 45 6.69 3.31 1.82
N LEU A 46 6.05 2.67 0.83
CA LEU A 46 5.93 3.21 -0.52
C LEU A 46 5.17 4.55 -0.51
N GLU A 47 4.00 4.61 0.13
CA GLU A 47 3.21 5.86 0.24
C GLU A 47 4.04 7.01 0.83
N LYS A 48 4.73 6.75 1.96
CA LYS A 48 5.60 7.74 2.60
C LYS A 48 6.74 8.17 1.69
N PHE A 49 7.36 7.21 1.00
CA PHE A 49 8.47 7.46 0.12
C PHE A 49 8.06 8.34 -1.07
N LEU A 50 6.97 8.00 -1.77
CA LEU A 50 6.46 8.81 -2.88
C LEU A 50 6.16 10.24 -2.42
N ALA A 51 5.46 10.37 -1.30
CA ALA A 51 5.12 11.68 -0.75
C ALA A 51 6.34 12.50 -0.31
N SER A 52 7.43 11.87 0.16
CA SER A 52 8.69 12.58 0.47
C SER A 52 9.39 13.16 -0.75
N LYS A 53 9.03 12.72 -1.96
CA LYS A 53 9.57 13.21 -3.23
C LYS A 53 8.69 14.29 -3.86
N LEU A 54 7.46 14.49 -3.35
CA LEU A 54 6.57 15.52 -3.85
C LEU A 54 6.96 16.90 -3.28
N PRO A 55 6.89 17.98 -4.08
CA PRO A 55 7.05 19.33 -3.56
C PRO A 55 5.92 19.70 -2.59
N GLU A 56 6.22 20.59 -1.63
CA GLU A 56 5.28 21.00 -0.57
C GLU A 56 3.98 21.63 -1.10
N ASN A 57 4.03 22.31 -2.26
CA ASN A 57 2.90 23.03 -2.87
C ASN A 57 2.33 22.28 -4.08
N THR A 58 1.95 21.01 -3.92
CA THR A 58 1.27 20.23 -4.95
C THR A 58 -0.22 20.09 -4.66
N ASN A 59 -1.04 19.98 -5.71
CA ASN A 59 -2.45 19.59 -5.56
C ASN A 59 -2.64 18.08 -5.28
N ILE A 60 -1.61 17.44 -4.74
CA ILE A 60 -1.54 16.00 -4.50
C ILE A 60 -1.52 15.80 -2.99
N ALA A 61 -2.53 15.11 -2.48
CA ALA A 61 -2.62 14.74 -1.08
C ALA A 61 -2.46 13.23 -0.95
N ILE A 62 -1.35 12.78 -0.33
CA ILE A 62 -1.18 11.39 0.10
C ILE A 62 -1.59 11.31 1.58
N ALA A 63 -2.47 10.35 1.93
CA ALA A 63 -3.29 10.29 3.16
C ALA A 63 -2.53 10.53 4.48
N LYS A 64 -1.23 10.22 4.48
CA LYS A 64 -0.34 10.26 5.64
C LYS A 64 0.47 11.56 5.79
N ILE A 65 0.52 12.44 4.79
CA ILE A 65 1.46 13.58 4.76
C ILE A 65 0.76 14.96 4.69
N ASN A 66 -0.27 15.15 3.86
CA ASN A 66 -1.00 16.44 3.77
C ASN A 66 -2.38 16.40 4.47
N LYS A 67 -2.37 16.37 5.82
CA LYS A 67 -3.60 16.29 6.64
C LYS A 67 -4.55 17.50 6.50
N ASN A 68 -4.06 18.63 6.01
CA ASN A 68 -4.80 19.90 5.96
C ASN A 68 -5.72 20.00 4.74
N GLU A 69 -5.41 19.32 3.64
CA GLU A 69 -6.27 19.19 2.45
C GLU A 69 -7.14 17.92 2.48
N ARG A 70 -7.35 17.34 3.66
CA ARG A 70 -8.30 16.23 3.82
C ARG A 70 -9.70 16.73 3.46
N VAL A 71 -10.14 16.39 2.25
CA VAL A 71 -11.57 16.37 1.89
C VAL A 71 -12.37 15.48 2.87
N PHE A 72 -11.69 14.62 3.64
CA PHE A 72 -12.28 13.55 4.45
C PHE A 72 -11.97 13.59 5.95
N LYS A 73 -11.83 14.76 6.59
CA LYS A 73 -11.84 14.79 8.07
C LYS A 73 -13.25 14.41 8.57
N GLY A 74 -13.37 13.20 9.13
CA GLY A 74 -14.51 12.73 9.92
C GLY A 74 -15.04 11.35 9.51
N ALA A 75 -15.50 10.57 10.48
CA ALA A 75 -16.36 9.42 10.21
C ALA A 75 -17.60 9.91 9.47
N LYS A 76 -17.90 9.34 8.31
CA LYS A 76 -19.07 9.72 7.50
C LYS A 76 -20.15 8.68 7.69
N THR A 77 -21.38 9.15 7.76
CA THR A 77 -22.52 8.27 7.93
C THR A 77 -23.08 7.95 6.55
N ASP A 78 -23.24 6.68 6.21
CA ASP A 78 -24.00 6.31 5.01
C ASP A 78 -25.51 6.53 5.21
N SER A 79 -26.31 6.27 4.16
CA SER A 79 -27.77 6.38 4.20
C SER A 79 -28.44 5.47 5.24
N THR A 80 -27.72 4.49 5.80
CA THR A 80 -28.20 3.55 6.82
C THR A 80 -27.82 3.95 8.25
N GLY A 81 -27.09 5.05 8.43
CA GLY A 81 -26.63 5.46 9.76
C GLY A 81 -25.26 4.88 10.16
N LYS A 82 -24.61 4.06 9.31
CA LYS A 82 -23.33 3.42 9.62
C LYS A 82 -22.18 4.40 9.40
N LYS A 83 -21.31 4.50 10.41
CA LYS A 83 -20.09 5.31 10.35
C LYS A 83 -18.98 4.59 9.56
N HIS A 84 -18.51 5.23 8.51
CA HIS A 84 -17.38 4.83 7.69
C HIS A 84 -16.20 5.76 7.95
N LYS A 85 -15.03 5.18 8.18
CA LYS A 85 -13.78 5.93 8.17
C LYS A 85 -13.32 5.99 6.72
N LEU A 86 -13.31 7.18 6.15
CA LEU A 86 -12.88 7.37 4.78
C LEU A 86 -11.40 7.72 4.74
N GLU A 87 -10.59 6.77 4.29
CA GLU A 87 -9.13 6.90 4.15
C GLU A 87 -8.78 6.44 2.73
N ILE A 88 -8.49 7.41 1.86
CA ILE A 88 -8.06 7.18 0.48
C ILE A 88 -6.57 7.47 0.42
N ASP A 89 -5.77 6.55 -0.10
CA ASP A 89 -4.30 6.63 -0.08
C ASP A 89 -3.78 7.89 -0.77
N CYS A 90 -4.33 8.26 -1.93
CA CYS A 90 -3.96 9.46 -2.66
C CYS A 90 -5.18 10.15 -3.30
N VAL A 91 -5.21 11.48 -3.20
CA VAL A 91 -6.18 12.34 -3.87
C VAL A 91 -5.42 13.38 -4.69
N ILE A 92 -5.78 13.52 -5.96
CA ILE A 92 -5.24 14.55 -6.84
C ILE A 92 -6.37 15.48 -7.25
N LYS A 93 -6.20 16.77 -7.00
CA LYS A 93 -7.18 17.78 -7.39
C LYS A 93 -6.63 18.63 -8.52
N THR A 94 -7.34 18.66 -9.64
CA THR A 94 -7.10 19.62 -10.71
C THR A 94 -8.21 20.68 -10.69
N LYS A 95 -8.11 21.69 -11.54
CA LYS A 95 -9.17 22.69 -11.70
C LYS A 95 -10.51 22.04 -12.05
N ASP A 96 -10.47 20.99 -12.86
CA ASP A 96 -11.66 20.41 -13.48
C ASP A 96 -12.02 19.03 -12.94
N ASN A 97 -11.07 18.26 -12.41
CA ASN A 97 -11.28 16.87 -11.99
C ASN A 97 -10.64 16.52 -10.64
N ILE A 98 -11.18 15.51 -9.98
CA ILE A 98 -10.63 14.88 -8.77
C ILE A 98 -10.29 13.42 -9.09
N MET A 99 -9.10 12.99 -8.71
CA MET A 99 -8.69 11.58 -8.80
C MET A 99 -8.57 11.01 -7.41
N LEU A 100 -9.22 9.88 -7.16
CA LEU A 100 -9.11 9.08 -5.95
C LEU A 100 -8.32 7.84 -6.29
N ILE A 101 -7.21 7.60 -5.58
CA ILE A 101 -6.27 6.54 -5.92
C ILE A 101 -5.98 5.71 -4.68
N GLU A 102 -6.24 4.41 -4.78
CA GLU A 102 -5.76 3.41 -3.83
C GLU A 102 -4.39 2.91 -4.31
N ILE A 103 -3.37 2.86 -3.45
CA ILE A 103 -2.00 2.51 -3.83
C ILE A 103 -1.62 1.16 -3.23
N LYS A 104 -1.19 0.23 -4.08
CA LYS A 104 -0.62 -1.07 -3.71
C LYS A 104 0.81 -1.19 -4.19
N ASP A 105 1.64 -1.85 -3.38
CA ASP A 105 3.02 -2.12 -3.77
C ASP A 105 3.12 -3.21 -4.85
N GLY A 106 2.32 -4.27 -4.75
CA GLY A 106 2.31 -5.39 -5.69
C GLY A 106 0.96 -5.60 -6.39
N ASP A 107 0.85 -6.69 -7.13
CA ASP A 107 -0.26 -7.05 -8.02
C ASP A 107 -1.03 -8.31 -7.57
N THR A 108 -0.49 -9.06 -6.61
CA THR A 108 -1.19 -10.20 -6.01
C THR A 108 -2.08 -9.71 -4.87
N PHE A 109 -3.38 -9.66 -5.12
CA PHE A 109 -4.33 -9.10 -4.16
C PHE A 109 -5.11 -10.16 -3.39
N ASP A 110 -5.39 -9.87 -2.13
CA ASP A 110 -6.49 -10.51 -1.41
C ASP A 110 -7.81 -9.93 -1.96
N THR A 111 -8.61 -10.78 -2.59
CA THR A 111 -9.84 -10.35 -3.28
C THR A 111 -10.89 -9.73 -2.36
N LYS A 112 -10.94 -10.12 -1.08
CA LYS A 112 -11.85 -9.47 -0.11
C LYS A 112 -11.38 -8.05 0.17
N LYS A 113 -10.06 -7.85 0.20
CA LYS A 113 -9.47 -6.54 0.42
C LYS A 113 -9.74 -5.60 -0.77
N VAL A 114 -9.59 -6.08 -2.01
CA VAL A 114 -9.90 -5.31 -3.22
C VAL A 114 -11.33 -4.80 -3.19
N ALA A 115 -12.30 -5.68 -2.90
CA ALA A 115 -13.71 -5.31 -2.86
C ALA A 115 -13.98 -4.18 -1.84
N GLY A 116 -13.42 -4.28 -0.62
CA GLY A 116 -13.59 -3.26 0.41
C GLY A 116 -12.92 -1.91 0.08
N GLU A 117 -11.78 -1.94 -0.62
CA GLU A 117 -11.07 -0.73 -1.07
C GLU A 117 -11.84 -0.03 -2.21
N VAL A 118 -12.39 -0.80 -3.16
CA VAL A 118 -13.27 -0.28 -4.22
C VAL A 118 -14.56 0.28 -3.64
N GLU A 119 -15.17 -0.35 -2.64
CA GLU A 119 -16.33 0.18 -1.91
C GLU A 119 -15.99 1.53 -1.26
N SER A 120 -14.81 1.63 -0.64
CA SER A 120 -14.33 2.87 0.00
C SER A 120 -14.15 4.01 -1.02
N LEU A 121 -13.58 3.71 -2.19
CA LEU A 121 -13.44 4.68 -3.29
C LEU A 121 -14.80 5.15 -3.81
N ASN A 122 -15.76 4.23 -3.99
CA ASN A 122 -17.13 4.56 -4.41
C ASN A 122 -17.82 5.48 -3.40
N PHE A 123 -17.74 5.14 -2.12
CA PHE A 123 -18.30 5.95 -1.05
C PHE A 123 -17.65 7.35 -1.01
N ALA A 124 -16.32 7.44 -1.19
CA ALA A 124 -15.62 8.71 -1.28
C ALA A 124 -16.10 9.57 -2.45
N ARG A 125 -16.23 8.97 -3.65
CA ARG A 125 -16.72 9.65 -4.85
C ARG A 125 -18.11 10.24 -4.62
N ASP A 126 -19.04 9.44 -4.11
CA ASP A 126 -20.42 9.87 -3.89
C ASP A 126 -20.49 10.97 -2.82
N TYR A 127 -19.70 10.83 -1.76
CA TYR A 127 -19.59 11.87 -0.74
C TYR A 127 -19.08 13.19 -1.31
N ILE A 128 -18.01 13.17 -2.11
CA ILE A 128 -17.44 14.39 -2.74
C ILE A 128 -18.42 15.02 -3.72
N SER A 129 -19.02 14.21 -4.59
CA SER A 129 -19.99 14.67 -5.59
C SER A 129 -21.12 15.45 -4.93
N ASN A 130 -21.68 14.92 -3.84
CA ASN A 130 -22.72 15.57 -3.07
C ASN A 130 -22.22 16.82 -2.32
N LEU A 131 -21.07 16.74 -1.66
CA LEU A 131 -20.50 17.83 -0.88
C LEU A 131 -20.17 19.05 -1.76
N MET A 132 -19.56 18.81 -2.93
CA MET A 132 -19.10 19.85 -3.84
C MET A 132 -20.15 20.22 -4.91
N LYS A 133 -21.27 19.50 -4.97
CA LYS A 133 -22.31 19.64 -6.00
C LYS A 133 -21.75 19.56 -7.43
N ILE A 134 -20.90 18.55 -7.68
CA ILE A 134 -20.29 18.28 -8.98
C ILE A 134 -20.72 16.90 -9.50
N SER A 135 -20.72 16.71 -10.83
CA SER A 135 -20.99 15.38 -11.42
C SER A 135 -19.95 14.35 -10.97
N ARG A 136 -20.40 13.10 -10.80
CA ARG A 136 -19.54 11.94 -10.53
C ARG A 136 -18.49 11.73 -11.62
N ASP A 137 -18.78 12.13 -12.86
CA ASP A 137 -17.85 12.00 -13.99
C ASP A 137 -16.59 12.87 -13.83
N ARG A 138 -16.65 13.90 -12.98
CA ARG A 138 -15.50 14.73 -12.62
C ARG A 138 -14.63 14.09 -11.53
N ILE A 139 -14.98 12.89 -11.07
CA ILE A 139 -14.29 12.16 -10.00
C ILE A 139 -13.95 10.76 -10.49
N SER A 140 -12.69 10.55 -10.87
CA SER A 140 -12.20 9.23 -11.31
C SER A 140 -11.60 8.44 -10.16
N MET A 141 -11.86 7.14 -10.12
CA MET A 141 -11.27 6.21 -9.16
C MET A 141 -10.21 5.35 -9.85
N HIS A 142 -9.06 5.19 -9.21
CA HIS A 142 -7.95 4.40 -9.73
C HIS A 142 -7.43 3.42 -8.67
N TYR A 143 -7.10 2.22 -9.12
CA TYR A 143 -6.47 1.19 -8.32
C TYR A 143 -5.04 1.01 -8.82
N CYS A 144 -4.11 1.63 -8.12
CA CYS A 144 -2.72 1.66 -8.52
C CYS A 144 -1.97 0.44 -7.99
N SER A 145 -1.38 -0.37 -8.87
CA SER A 145 -0.38 -1.37 -8.50
C SER A 145 0.99 -0.88 -8.95
N PHE A 146 1.81 -0.47 -7.99
CA PHE A 146 3.03 0.29 -8.28
C PHE A 146 4.05 -0.51 -9.08
N ASN A 147 4.25 -1.78 -8.74
CA ASN A 147 5.19 -2.65 -9.43
C ASN A 147 4.55 -3.53 -10.53
N ALA A 148 3.28 -3.32 -10.88
CA ALA A 148 2.67 -4.01 -12.02
C ALA A 148 3.26 -3.52 -13.34
N ARG A 149 3.38 -4.43 -14.31
CA ARG A 149 3.92 -4.17 -15.64
C ARG A 149 2.94 -3.42 -16.54
N ASP A 150 1.66 -3.77 -16.42
CA ASP A 150 0.57 -3.29 -17.26
C ASP A 150 -0.77 -3.40 -16.53
N HIS A 151 -1.83 -2.85 -17.12
CA HIS A 151 -3.18 -2.91 -16.58
C HIS A 151 -3.73 -4.33 -16.52
N GLU A 152 -3.38 -5.19 -17.49
CA GLU A 152 -3.88 -6.57 -17.56
C GLU A 152 -3.43 -7.39 -16.33
N GLN A 153 -2.20 -7.19 -15.86
CA GLN A 153 -1.69 -7.80 -14.63
C GLN A 153 -2.52 -7.39 -13.41
N ILE A 154 -2.91 -6.10 -13.33
CA ILE A 154 -3.73 -5.58 -12.24
C ILE A 154 -5.14 -6.17 -12.30
N GLU A 155 -5.75 -6.23 -13.48
CA GLU A 155 -7.09 -6.80 -13.68
C GLU A 155 -7.13 -8.30 -13.36
N LYS A 156 -6.10 -9.05 -13.76
CA LYS A 156 -5.97 -10.47 -13.39
C LYS A 156 -5.81 -10.64 -11.88
N GLY A 157 -4.95 -9.82 -11.26
CA GLY A 157 -4.75 -9.84 -9.81
C GLY A 157 -6.01 -9.51 -9.04
N SER A 158 -6.82 -8.57 -9.54
CA SER A 158 -8.08 -8.13 -8.92
C SER A 158 -9.21 -9.13 -9.11
N LYS A 159 -9.06 -10.06 -10.06
CA LYS A 159 -10.07 -11.03 -10.49
C LYS A 159 -11.37 -10.35 -10.93
N GLY A 160 -11.26 -9.21 -11.59
CA GLY A 160 -12.40 -8.45 -12.12
C GLY A 160 -13.18 -7.66 -11.06
N LEU A 161 -12.63 -7.47 -9.86
CA LEU A 161 -13.30 -6.76 -8.76
C LEU A 161 -13.12 -5.24 -8.78
N LEU A 162 -12.44 -4.68 -9.79
CA LEU A 162 -12.23 -3.23 -9.88
C LEU A 162 -13.50 -2.45 -10.27
N GLY A 163 -14.40 -3.07 -11.04
CA GLY A 163 -15.64 -2.43 -11.49
C GLY A 163 -15.38 -1.13 -12.27
N GLU A 164 -15.87 0.00 -11.78
CA GLU A 164 -15.63 1.32 -12.38
C GLU A 164 -14.26 1.92 -12.02
N CYS A 165 -13.52 1.29 -11.11
CA CYS A 165 -12.17 1.70 -10.74
C CYS A 165 -11.20 1.32 -11.85
N LYS A 166 -10.39 2.26 -12.32
CA LYS A 166 -9.45 2.02 -13.42
C LYS A 166 -8.14 1.47 -12.88
N ALA A 167 -7.59 0.46 -13.55
CA ALA A 167 -6.23 0.00 -13.29
C ALA A 167 -5.22 1.13 -13.59
N MET A 168 -4.21 1.27 -12.74
CA MET A 168 -3.12 2.23 -12.90
C MET A 168 -1.79 1.58 -12.50
N THR A 169 -0.76 1.74 -13.32
CA THR A 169 0.59 1.29 -13.00
C THR A 169 1.33 2.34 -12.17
N GLY A 170 2.38 1.92 -11.46
CA GLY A 170 3.24 2.88 -10.76
C GLY A 170 3.96 3.84 -11.71
N LYS A 171 4.20 3.44 -12.95
CA LYS A 171 4.77 4.31 -13.98
C LYS A 171 3.83 5.47 -14.30
N GLU A 172 2.56 5.20 -14.57
CA GLU A 172 1.55 6.24 -14.81
C GLU A 172 1.37 7.15 -13.60
N LEU A 173 1.37 6.58 -12.39
CA LEU A 173 1.32 7.38 -11.17
C LEU A 173 2.53 8.32 -11.06
N CYS A 174 3.74 7.83 -11.36
CA CYS A 174 4.95 8.65 -11.35
C CYS A 174 4.91 9.73 -12.43
N ASP A 175 4.40 9.43 -13.62
CA ASP A 175 4.22 10.41 -14.70
C ASP A 175 3.31 11.56 -14.24
N ILE A 176 2.22 11.26 -13.53
CA ILE A 176 1.33 12.28 -12.94
C ILE A 176 2.05 13.10 -11.86
N PHE A 177 2.89 12.45 -11.04
CA PHE A 177 3.64 13.11 -9.98
C PHE A 177 4.86 13.89 -10.49
N GLY A 178 5.23 13.75 -11.76
CA GLY A 178 6.48 14.30 -12.31
C GLY A 178 7.73 13.63 -11.74
N LEU A 179 7.64 12.34 -11.38
CA LEU A 179 8.72 11.55 -10.80
C LEU A 179 9.28 10.54 -11.81
N ASP A 180 10.56 10.22 -11.67
CA ASP A 180 11.19 9.14 -12.43
C ASP A 180 10.92 7.78 -11.75
N PHE A 181 10.02 6.98 -12.34
CA PHE A 181 9.69 5.64 -11.88
C PHE A 181 10.93 4.73 -11.74
N ASN A 182 11.82 4.74 -12.74
CA ASN A 182 13.00 3.88 -12.71
C ASN A 182 13.94 4.28 -11.59
N LYS A 183 14.14 5.58 -11.38
CA LYS A 183 14.94 6.09 -10.26
C LYS A 183 14.37 5.64 -8.91
N ILE A 184 13.04 5.74 -8.73
CA ILE A 184 12.36 5.24 -7.52
C ILE A 184 12.62 3.74 -7.32
N VAL A 185 12.47 2.93 -8.36
CA VAL A 185 12.73 1.49 -8.29
C VAL A 185 14.19 1.20 -7.93
N GLN A 186 15.15 1.94 -8.49
CA GLN A 186 16.57 1.76 -8.18
C GLN A 186 16.90 2.16 -6.73
N GLU A 187 16.39 3.28 -6.23
CA GLU A 187 16.59 3.71 -4.84
C GLU A 187 16.11 2.63 -3.85
N ARG A 188 14.98 1.98 -4.17
CA ARG A 188 14.42 0.87 -3.37
C ARG A 188 15.27 -0.39 -3.38
N LYS A 189 16.14 -0.63 -4.37
CA LYS A 189 17.02 -1.82 -4.41
C LYS A 189 18.11 -1.79 -3.35
N THR A 190 18.54 -0.60 -2.93
CA THR A 190 19.51 -0.48 -1.82
C THR A 190 18.95 -1.11 -0.55
N ASP A 191 17.69 -0.83 -0.23
CA ASP A 191 17.00 -1.41 0.92
C ASP A 191 16.77 -2.93 0.77
N GLN A 192 16.59 -3.42 -0.46
CA GLN A 192 16.49 -4.87 -0.73
C GLN A 192 17.80 -5.58 -0.39
N LYS A 193 18.94 -4.98 -0.75
CA LYS A 193 20.26 -5.51 -0.42
C LYS A 193 20.45 -5.57 1.10
N GLU A 194 20.10 -4.49 1.80
CA GLU A 194 20.17 -4.44 3.25
C GLU A 194 19.26 -5.48 3.92
N ASN A 195 18.03 -5.67 3.41
CA ASN A 195 17.13 -6.71 3.88
C ASN A 195 17.71 -8.12 3.69
N MET A 196 18.33 -8.38 2.55
CA MET A 196 18.98 -9.67 2.27
C MET A 196 20.14 -9.92 3.24
N GLU A 197 21.03 -8.94 3.42
CA GLU A 197 22.16 -9.04 4.34
C GLU A 197 21.69 -9.27 5.78
N PHE A 198 20.70 -8.50 6.24
CA PHE A 198 20.11 -8.69 7.57
C PHE A 198 19.52 -10.09 7.73
N PHE A 199 18.72 -10.55 6.77
CA PHE A 199 18.07 -11.86 6.84
C PHE A 199 19.10 -13.00 6.92
N ILE A 200 20.14 -12.98 6.07
CA ILE A 200 21.20 -13.99 6.07
C ILE A 200 21.96 -13.97 7.41
N ASN A 201 22.28 -12.78 7.93
CA ASN A 201 23.01 -12.65 9.19
C ASN A 201 22.19 -13.17 10.39
N GLU A 202 20.88 -12.90 10.44
CA GLU A 202 20.01 -13.47 11.48
C GLU A 202 19.85 -14.98 11.33
N LEU A 203 19.72 -15.47 10.09
CA LEU A 203 19.59 -16.89 9.81
C LEU A 203 20.82 -17.68 10.28
N LYS A 204 22.02 -17.15 10.10
CA LYS A 204 23.29 -17.75 10.57
C LYS A 204 23.41 -17.84 12.09
N LYS A 205 22.64 -17.06 12.85
CA LYS A 205 22.65 -17.12 14.33
C LYS A 205 21.85 -18.30 14.88
N ILE A 206 21.03 -18.94 14.05
CA ILE A 206 20.20 -20.08 14.44
C ILE A 206 21.05 -21.35 14.35
N SER A 207 21.25 -22.04 15.46
CA SER A 207 22.18 -23.17 15.58
C SER A 207 21.84 -24.35 14.66
N GLU A 208 20.55 -24.66 14.48
CA GLU A 208 20.11 -25.74 13.59
C GLU A 208 20.32 -25.44 12.10
N ILE A 209 20.51 -24.16 11.75
CA ILE A 209 20.87 -23.75 10.39
C ILE A 209 22.38 -23.70 10.24
N HIS A 210 23.08 -23.12 11.21
CA HIS A 210 24.54 -23.04 11.21
C HIS A 210 25.20 -24.43 11.13
N SER A 211 24.62 -25.43 11.77
CA SER A 211 25.13 -26.81 11.74
C SER A 211 24.94 -27.54 10.40
N LYS A 212 24.22 -26.96 9.43
CA LYS A 212 23.95 -27.57 8.11
C LYS A 212 24.81 -27.02 6.98
N PHE A 213 25.64 -26.02 7.24
CA PHE A 213 26.51 -25.35 6.28
C PHE A 213 27.89 -25.07 6.89
#